data_AF-A0A2N8TE87-F1
#
_entry.id   AF-A0A2N8TE87-F1
#
_cell.length_a   1.000
_cell.length_b   1.000
_cell.length_c   1.000
_cell.angle_alpha   90.00
_cell.angle_beta   90.00
_cell.angle_gamma   90.00
#
_symmetry.space_group_name_H-M   'P 1'
#
loop_
_entity.id
_entity.type
_entity.pdbx_description
1 polymer ?
#
loop_
_entity_poly.entity_id
_entity_poly.type
_entity_poly.pdbx_seq_one_letter_code
_entity_poly.pdbx_strand_id
1 'polypeptide(L)'
;MRAVASTAKKYGAAPVYWDNGETGRYGFGLFNRHSHAVTQQGIIDAIMSGVGGGGASPGLPSATYKIKNVSTGKYLDSDTNGAIILAAAGSYDDQDWVVTQHSSGAWTIRNARTGRFYADSEPNNAVIWNSGEVTPDSLWRLESASGGFRLNNEQSGRHFMYGTSAGEVKWNTGSTDNSTIWSFERK
;
A
#
# COMPACT_ATOMS: atom_id res chain seq x y z
N MET A 1 0.35 18.87 -33.61
CA MET A 1 1.31 18.81 -32.48
C MET A 1 1.89 20.17 -32.05
N ARG A 2 1.92 21.21 -32.93
CA ARG A 2 2.49 22.54 -32.61
C ARG A 2 1.80 23.27 -31.45
N ALA A 3 0.46 23.25 -31.39
CA ALA A 3 -0.29 23.93 -30.32
C ALA A 3 -0.01 23.36 -28.92
N VAL A 4 0.04 22.02 -28.78
CA VAL A 4 0.33 21.35 -27.50
C VAL A 4 1.75 21.65 -27.04
N ALA A 5 2.73 21.60 -27.94
CA ALA A 5 4.11 21.91 -27.61
C ALA A 5 4.33 23.39 -27.23
N SER A 6 3.66 24.31 -27.93
CA SER A 6 3.71 25.74 -27.63
C SER A 6 3.08 26.06 -26.27
N THR A 7 1.95 25.43 -25.93
CA THR A 7 1.33 25.57 -24.61
C THR A 7 2.19 24.98 -23.51
N ALA A 8 2.72 23.76 -23.70
CA ALA A 8 3.61 23.13 -22.73
C ALA A 8 4.83 24.00 -22.41
N LYS A 9 5.49 24.54 -23.45
CA LYS A 9 6.62 25.48 -23.28
C LYS A 9 6.23 26.75 -22.50
N LYS A 10 5.05 27.32 -22.75
CA LYS A 10 4.55 28.50 -22.01
C LYS A 10 4.42 28.23 -20.51
N TYR A 11 4.11 27.00 -20.12
CA TYR A 11 3.89 26.60 -18.73
C TYR A 11 5.05 25.77 -18.13
N GLY A 12 6.22 25.76 -18.75
CA GLY A 12 7.40 25.06 -18.23
C GLY A 12 7.31 23.53 -18.30
N ALA A 13 6.36 22.98 -19.06
CA ALA A 13 6.22 21.54 -19.27
C ALA A 13 7.01 21.08 -20.50
N ALA A 14 7.64 19.90 -20.40
CA ALA A 14 8.29 19.24 -21.54
C ALA A 14 7.27 18.32 -22.25
N PRO A 15 6.82 18.63 -23.48
CA PRO A 15 5.92 17.75 -24.21
C PRO A 15 6.67 16.51 -24.71
N VAL A 16 6.31 15.33 -24.18
CA VAL A 16 6.78 14.05 -24.70
C VAL A 16 5.69 13.47 -25.59
N TYR A 17 6.05 13.13 -26.83
CA TYR A 17 5.20 12.28 -27.66
C TYR A 17 5.50 10.83 -27.30
N TRP A 18 4.51 10.16 -26.72
CA TRP A 18 4.59 8.75 -26.41
C TRP A 18 3.60 8.00 -27.28
N ASP A 19 4.10 7.21 -28.22
CA ASP A 19 3.31 6.16 -28.88
C ASP A 19 3.38 4.91 -28.01
N ASN A 20 2.23 4.38 -27.59
CA ASN A 20 2.16 3.17 -26.77
C ASN A 20 2.55 1.97 -27.64
N GLY A 21 3.87 1.69 -27.68
CA GLY A 21 4.49 0.65 -28.51
C GLY A 21 4.10 -0.77 -28.12
N GLU A 22 4.62 -1.76 -28.85
CA GLU A 22 4.33 -3.19 -28.62
C GLU A 22 4.69 -3.62 -27.19
N THR A 23 4.01 -4.64 -26.68
CA THR A 23 4.33 -5.25 -25.38
C THR A 23 5.39 -6.32 -25.56
N GLY A 24 6.57 -6.21 -24.92
CA GLY A 24 7.60 -7.26 -24.97
C GLY A 24 9.03 -6.76 -24.97
N ARG A 25 9.97 -7.69 -25.22
CA ARG A 25 11.41 -7.40 -25.35
C ARG A 25 11.57 -6.38 -26.49
N TYR A 26 12.07 -5.19 -26.18
CA TYR A 26 12.22 -4.01 -27.07
C TYR A 26 11.01 -3.06 -27.20
N GLY A 27 9.91 -3.31 -26.49
CA GLY A 27 8.73 -2.44 -26.47
C GLY A 27 8.59 -1.64 -25.16
N PHE A 28 7.98 -0.45 -25.24
CA PHE A 28 7.69 0.43 -24.08
C PHE A 28 6.19 0.66 -23.90
N GLY A 29 5.35 -0.30 -24.31
CA GLY A 29 3.92 -0.25 -24.01
C GLY A 29 3.68 -0.40 -22.51
N LEU A 30 3.08 0.59 -21.86
CA LEU A 30 2.63 0.51 -20.45
C LEU A 30 1.31 -0.24 -20.29
N PHE A 31 0.53 -0.27 -21.38
CA PHE A 31 -0.73 -0.98 -21.48
C PHE A 31 -0.71 -1.85 -22.73
N ASN A 32 -1.29 -3.04 -22.65
CA ASN A 32 -1.53 -3.87 -23.82
C ASN A 32 -2.66 -3.24 -24.63
N ARG A 33 -2.41 -2.91 -25.90
CA ARG A 33 -3.38 -2.22 -26.75
C ARG A 33 -4.58 -3.08 -27.16
N HIS A 34 -4.47 -4.40 -27.05
CA HIS A 34 -5.51 -5.34 -27.44
C HIS A 34 -6.37 -5.76 -26.25
N SER A 35 -5.76 -5.94 -25.08
CA SER A 35 -6.45 -6.38 -23.86
C SER A 35 -6.71 -5.28 -22.84
N HIS A 36 -6.16 -4.08 -23.06
CA HIS A 36 -6.20 -2.94 -22.14
C HIS A 36 -5.58 -3.19 -20.75
N ALA A 37 -4.86 -4.30 -20.57
CA ALA A 37 -4.20 -4.63 -19.31
C ALA A 37 -2.91 -3.81 -19.10
N VAL A 38 -2.57 -3.48 -17.85
CA VAL A 38 -1.28 -2.90 -17.50
C VAL A 38 -0.17 -3.94 -17.72
N THR A 39 0.88 -3.58 -18.45
CA THR A 39 2.00 -4.48 -18.79
C THR A 39 3.25 -4.20 -17.97
N GLN A 40 3.38 -3.00 -17.42
CA GLN A 40 4.56 -2.53 -16.68
C GLN A 40 4.14 -1.86 -15.36
N GLN A 41 3.52 -2.63 -14.46
CA GLN A 41 2.98 -2.10 -13.19
C GLN A 41 4.04 -1.35 -12.37
N GLY A 42 5.28 -1.85 -12.28
CA GLY A 42 6.35 -1.18 -11.55
C GLY A 42 6.74 0.21 -12.10
N ILE A 43 6.61 0.43 -13.42
CA ILE A 43 6.86 1.75 -14.03
C ILE A 43 5.69 2.70 -13.78
N ILE A 44 4.45 2.19 -13.86
CA ILE A 44 3.25 2.96 -13.48
C ILE A 44 3.36 3.41 -12.03
N ASP A 45 3.72 2.50 -11.12
CA ASP A 45 3.88 2.81 -9.71
C ASP A 45 4.94 3.89 -9.50
N ALA A 46 6.07 3.83 -10.21
CA ALA A 46 7.14 4.83 -10.14
C ALA A 46 6.75 6.20 -10.72
N ILE A 47 5.94 6.25 -11.79
CA ILE A 47 5.44 7.51 -12.35
C ILE A 47 4.43 8.14 -11.38
N MET A 48 3.48 7.34 -10.89
CA MET A 48 2.47 7.80 -9.93
C MET A 48 3.11 8.27 -8.63
N SER A 49 4.24 7.66 -8.25
CA SER A 49 5.03 8.16 -7.15
C SER A 49 5.68 9.52 -7.49
N GLY A 50 6.34 9.66 -8.65
CA GLY A 50 6.99 10.91 -9.05
C GLY A 50 6.08 12.14 -9.17
N VAL A 51 4.80 11.96 -9.52
CA VAL A 51 3.82 13.06 -9.69
C VAL A 51 3.44 13.73 -8.35
N GLY A 52 3.68 13.08 -7.20
CA GLY A 52 3.32 13.56 -5.86
C GLY A 52 4.32 14.49 -5.16
N GLY A 53 5.50 14.75 -5.73
CA GLY A 53 6.50 15.66 -5.16
C GLY A 53 7.14 15.15 -3.85
N GLY A 54 8.34 14.57 -3.97
CA GLY A 54 9.21 14.24 -2.84
C GLY A 54 8.99 12.85 -2.24
N GLY A 55 9.89 11.91 -2.56
CA GLY A 55 10.03 10.64 -1.84
C GLY A 55 8.81 9.72 -1.87
N ALA A 56 8.29 9.42 -3.06
CA ALA A 56 6.98 8.82 -3.16
C ALA A 56 7.01 7.28 -3.02
N SER A 57 6.26 6.84 -2.01
CA SER A 57 5.75 5.48 -1.86
C SER A 57 4.85 5.09 -3.04
N PRO A 58 4.72 3.79 -3.34
CA PRO A 58 3.97 3.29 -4.49
C PRO A 58 2.51 3.75 -4.52
N GLY A 59 1.95 3.83 -5.75
CA GLY A 59 0.68 4.46 -6.13
C GLY A 59 -0.63 3.88 -5.56
N LEU A 60 -0.65 3.50 -4.28
CA LEU A 60 -1.88 3.21 -3.55
C LEU A 60 -2.63 4.54 -3.29
N PRO A 61 -3.86 4.77 -3.74
CA PRO A 61 -4.60 5.97 -3.37
C PRO A 61 -5.12 5.87 -1.93
N SER A 62 -5.19 6.99 -1.20
CA SER A 62 -5.89 7.04 0.09
C SER A 62 -7.36 6.66 -0.10
N ALA A 63 -7.79 5.54 0.48
CA ALA A 63 -9.12 4.95 0.30
C ALA A 63 -9.39 3.86 1.35
N THR A 64 -10.56 3.23 1.27
CA THR A 64 -10.91 2.06 2.08
C THR A 64 -10.53 0.77 1.35
N TYR A 65 -9.92 -0.17 2.07
CA TYR A 65 -9.46 -1.46 1.55
C TYR A 65 -9.82 -2.59 2.49
N LYS A 66 -9.95 -3.79 1.92
CA LYS A 66 -9.62 -5.03 2.62
C LYS A 66 -8.15 -5.33 2.40
N ILE A 67 -7.42 -5.65 3.47
CA ILE A 67 -5.97 -5.87 3.40
C ILE A 67 -5.72 -7.35 3.64
N LYS A 68 -5.27 -8.06 2.60
CA LYS A 68 -5.11 -9.51 2.59
C LYS A 68 -3.65 -9.90 2.74
N ASN A 69 -3.34 -10.77 3.67
CA ASN A 69 -2.02 -11.39 3.76
C ASN A 69 -1.84 -12.41 2.62
N VAL A 70 -0.79 -12.23 1.82
CA VAL A 70 -0.57 -13.07 0.62
C VAL A 70 -0.28 -14.53 0.98
N SER A 71 0.47 -14.78 2.05
CA SER A 71 0.82 -16.15 2.48
C SER A 71 -0.39 -16.95 2.96
N THR A 72 -1.26 -16.34 3.78
CA THR A 72 -2.39 -17.05 4.40
C THR A 72 -3.69 -16.94 3.60
N GLY A 73 -3.80 -15.97 2.71
CA GLY A 73 -5.04 -15.63 2.01
C GLY A 73 -6.14 -15.04 2.93
N LYS A 74 -5.81 -14.73 4.18
CA LYS A 74 -6.71 -14.13 5.17
C LYS A 74 -6.55 -12.61 5.24
N TYR A 75 -7.52 -11.94 5.84
CA TYR A 75 -7.61 -10.48 5.89
C TYR A 75 -7.31 -9.95 7.28
N LEU A 76 -6.74 -8.74 7.35
CA LEU A 76 -6.65 -7.97 8.59
C LEU A 76 -8.06 -7.76 9.15
N ASP A 77 -8.22 -8.12 10.42
CA ASP A 77 -9.47 -8.09 11.15
C ASP A 77 -9.21 -7.53 12.54
N SER A 78 -9.96 -6.51 12.94
CA SER A 78 -9.88 -6.00 14.31
C SER A 78 -10.79 -6.83 15.22
N ASP A 79 -10.22 -7.46 16.24
CA ASP A 79 -11.01 -8.13 17.27
C ASP A 79 -11.47 -7.12 18.33
N THR A 80 -12.56 -7.46 19.02
CA THR A 80 -13.12 -6.75 20.18
C THR A 80 -12.13 -6.55 21.32
N ASN A 81 -11.09 -7.38 21.44
CA ASN A 81 -10.12 -7.36 22.54
C ASN A 81 -8.90 -6.45 22.32
N GLY A 82 -8.92 -5.56 21.33
CA GLY A 82 -7.76 -4.69 21.02
C GLY A 82 -6.82 -5.25 19.94
N ALA A 83 -6.87 -6.55 19.69
CA ALA A 83 -5.97 -7.21 18.75
C ALA A 83 -6.34 -6.95 17.29
N ILE A 84 -5.33 -6.93 16.42
CA ILE A 84 -5.51 -7.14 14.98
C ILE A 84 -5.06 -8.57 14.65
N ILE A 85 -5.93 -9.33 13.99
CA ILE A 85 -5.74 -10.75 13.67
C ILE A 85 -5.96 -10.99 12.17
N LEU A 86 -5.78 -12.25 11.76
CA LEU A 86 -6.10 -12.72 10.42
C LEU A 86 -7.36 -13.59 10.41
N ALA A 87 -8.39 -13.14 9.69
CA ALA A 87 -9.65 -13.85 9.55
C ALA A 87 -9.98 -14.16 8.08
N ALA A 88 -10.88 -15.13 7.87
CA ALA A 88 -11.46 -15.36 6.55
C ALA A 88 -12.26 -14.12 6.09
N ALA A 89 -12.49 -13.98 4.79
CA ALA A 89 -13.27 -12.87 4.25
C ALA A 89 -14.67 -12.83 4.88
N GLY A 90 -14.96 -11.76 5.62
CA GLY A 90 -16.28 -11.44 6.14
C GLY A 90 -16.91 -10.26 5.40
N SER A 91 -18.16 -9.93 5.75
CA SER A 91 -18.85 -8.73 5.25
C SER A 91 -18.89 -7.59 6.28
N TYR A 92 -18.27 -7.79 7.45
CA TYR A 92 -18.26 -6.81 8.54
C TYR A 92 -17.22 -5.71 8.32
N ASP A 93 -17.46 -4.54 8.91
CA ASP A 93 -16.66 -3.32 8.77
C ASP A 93 -15.36 -3.33 9.59
N ASP A 94 -15.20 -4.31 10.47
CA ASP A 94 -13.98 -4.55 11.23
C ASP A 94 -12.83 -5.14 10.40
N GLN A 95 -13.10 -5.54 9.15
CA GLN A 95 -12.12 -5.90 8.12
C GLN A 95 -11.89 -4.80 7.07
N ASP A 96 -12.53 -3.65 7.24
CA ASP A 96 -12.45 -2.54 6.30
C ASP A 96 -11.51 -1.48 6.90
N TRP A 97 -10.49 -1.08 6.13
CA TRP A 97 -9.40 -0.25 6.61
C TRP A 97 -9.24 0.98 5.74
N VAL A 98 -9.39 2.16 6.35
CA VAL A 98 -9.12 3.47 5.74
C VAL A 98 -7.63 3.72 5.79
N VAL A 99 -6.99 3.69 4.62
CA VAL A 99 -5.55 3.86 4.45
C VAL A 99 -5.30 5.28 3.95
N THR A 100 -4.51 6.06 4.70
CA THR A 100 -4.30 7.49 4.43
C THR A 100 -2.81 7.81 4.41
N GLN A 101 -2.34 8.41 3.32
CA GLN A 101 -0.96 8.90 3.23
C GLN A 101 -0.79 10.23 3.97
N HIS A 102 0.33 10.35 4.67
CA HIS A 102 0.80 11.58 5.28
C HIS A 102 1.82 12.26 4.37
N SER A 103 2.05 13.56 4.57
CA SER A 103 3.07 14.32 3.82
C SER A 103 4.50 13.81 3.99
N SER A 104 4.78 13.01 5.03
CA SER A 104 6.05 12.29 5.22
C SER A 104 6.24 11.08 4.30
N GLY A 105 5.21 10.70 3.55
CA GLY A 105 5.15 9.47 2.76
C GLY A 105 4.78 8.22 3.56
N ALA A 106 4.68 8.31 4.89
CA ALA A 106 4.15 7.25 5.74
C ALA A 106 2.62 7.20 5.68
N TRP A 107 2.06 6.09 6.14
CA TRP A 107 0.64 5.79 6.05
C TRP A 107 0.08 5.44 7.42
N THR A 108 -1.13 5.92 7.69
CA THR A 108 -1.98 5.38 8.75
C THR A 108 -2.97 4.38 8.16
N ILE A 109 -3.29 3.35 8.94
CA ILE A 109 -4.22 2.27 8.56
C ILE A 109 -5.28 2.21 9.64
N ARG A 110 -6.37 2.96 9.46
CA ARG A 110 -7.43 3.10 10.45
C ARG A 110 -8.53 2.10 10.19
N ASN A 111 -9.02 1.41 11.20
CA ASN A 111 -10.22 0.59 11.05
C ASN A 111 -11.44 1.47 10.72
N ALA A 112 -12.32 1.00 9.84
CA ALA A 112 -13.53 1.73 9.47
C ALA A 112 -14.58 1.72 10.60
N ARG A 113 -14.59 0.67 11.42
CA ARG A 113 -15.49 0.52 12.56
C ARG A 113 -15.25 1.61 13.60
N THR A 114 -16.33 2.22 14.08
CA THR A 114 -16.26 3.30 15.08
C THR A 114 -15.59 2.83 16.37
N GLY A 115 -14.68 3.65 16.91
CA GLY A 115 -13.98 3.39 18.17
C GLY A 115 -12.73 2.51 18.04
N ARG A 116 -12.41 2.01 16.83
CA ARG A 116 -11.17 1.30 16.52
C ARG A 116 -10.34 2.14 15.57
N PHE A 117 -9.11 2.49 15.97
CA PHE A 117 -8.31 3.45 15.22
C PHE A 117 -7.19 2.76 14.44
N TYR A 118 -5.94 3.14 14.67
CA TYR A 118 -4.84 2.83 13.77
C TYR A 118 -4.19 1.50 14.12
N ALA A 119 -3.79 0.74 13.10
CA ALA A 119 -2.90 -0.41 13.28
C ALA A 119 -1.57 0.07 13.87
N ASP A 120 -1.24 -0.44 15.05
CA ASP A 120 -0.18 0.06 15.91
C ASP A 120 0.70 -1.10 16.36
N SER A 121 2.01 -0.95 16.20
CA SER A 121 2.98 -1.97 16.61
C SER A 121 3.28 -1.84 18.11
N GLU A 122 3.35 -2.95 18.85
CA GLU A 122 3.61 -2.92 20.29
C GLU A 122 4.98 -3.52 20.67
N PRO A 123 5.62 -3.11 21.79
CA PRO A 123 6.90 -3.67 22.23
C PRO A 123 6.89 -5.20 22.41
N ASN A 124 5.72 -5.78 22.68
CA ASN A 124 5.51 -7.22 22.89
C ASN A 124 5.34 -8.03 21.59
N ASN A 125 5.69 -7.44 20.44
CA ASN A 125 5.58 -8.05 19.11
C ASN A 125 4.18 -8.09 18.49
N ALA A 126 3.15 -7.62 19.19
CA ALA A 126 1.79 -7.57 18.64
C ALA A 126 1.59 -6.39 17.69
N VAL A 127 0.57 -6.50 16.85
CA VAL A 127 -0.07 -5.36 16.19
C VAL A 127 -1.50 -5.25 16.71
N ILE A 128 -1.87 -4.08 17.21
CA ILE A 128 -3.17 -3.79 17.82
C ILE A 128 -3.87 -2.66 17.06
N TRP A 129 -5.11 -2.36 17.42
CA TRP A 129 -5.71 -1.07 17.10
C TRP A 129 -5.58 -0.14 18.31
N ASN A 130 -5.06 1.06 18.10
CA ASN A 130 -4.85 2.04 19.18
C ASN A 130 -6.10 2.92 19.44
N SER A 131 -5.93 3.95 20.28
CA SER A 131 -6.96 4.91 20.70
C SER A 131 -7.09 6.16 19.82
N GLY A 132 -6.41 6.20 18.67
CA GLY A 132 -6.42 7.33 17.73
C GLY A 132 -5.18 8.22 17.79
N GLU A 133 -4.18 7.85 18.57
CA GLU A 133 -2.88 8.50 18.56
C GLU A 133 -2.12 8.17 17.28
N VAL A 134 -1.41 9.16 16.72
CA VAL A 134 -0.53 8.98 15.57
C VAL A 134 0.91 9.14 16.05
N THR A 135 1.53 8.01 16.37
CA THR A 135 2.94 7.88 16.78
C THR A 135 3.72 7.10 15.72
N PRO A 136 5.07 7.01 15.81
CA PRO A 136 5.84 6.14 14.94
C PRO A 136 5.34 4.68 14.90
N ASP A 137 4.80 4.18 16.01
CA ASP A 137 4.27 2.82 16.12
C ASP A 137 3.05 2.57 15.22
N SER A 138 2.29 3.62 14.90
CA SER A 138 1.09 3.59 14.04
C SER A 138 1.34 4.02 12.59
N LEU A 139 2.58 4.40 12.27
CA LEU A 139 2.98 4.88 10.95
C LEU A 139 3.74 3.81 10.18
N TRP A 140 3.27 3.53 8.97
CA TRP A 140 3.79 2.46 8.12
C TRP A 140 4.22 3.00 6.76
N ARG A 141 5.43 2.66 6.30
CA ARG A 141 5.88 2.88 4.93
C ARG A 141 5.55 1.66 4.07
N LEU A 142 5.02 1.90 2.87
CA LEU A 142 4.72 0.83 1.93
C LEU A 142 5.93 0.60 1.02
N GLU A 143 6.45 -0.61 1.07
CA GLU A 143 7.50 -1.10 0.16
C GLU A 143 6.87 -2.03 -0.89
N SER A 144 7.04 -1.73 -2.18
CA SER A 144 6.53 -2.59 -3.25
C SER A 144 7.15 -4.00 -3.21
N ALA A 145 6.30 -5.01 -3.34
CA ALA A 145 6.70 -6.41 -3.48
C ALA A 145 5.89 -7.09 -4.59
N SER A 146 6.37 -8.22 -5.09
CA SER A 146 5.59 -9.02 -6.04
C SER A 146 4.30 -9.50 -5.34
N GLY A 147 3.14 -9.08 -5.86
CA GLY A 147 1.83 -9.43 -5.30
C GLY A 147 1.25 -8.43 -4.29
N GLY A 148 1.95 -7.34 -3.95
CA GLY A 148 1.41 -6.32 -3.05
C GLY A 148 2.48 -5.42 -2.42
N PHE A 149 2.31 -5.13 -1.14
CA PHE A 149 3.21 -4.26 -0.38
C PHE A 149 3.66 -4.92 0.92
N ARG A 150 4.88 -4.60 1.35
CA ARG A 150 5.29 -4.78 2.75
C ARG A 150 5.03 -3.49 3.50
N LEU A 151 4.62 -3.61 4.75
CA LEU A 151 4.38 -2.47 5.63
C LEU A 151 5.52 -2.38 6.63
N ASN A 152 6.42 -1.42 6.44
CA ASN A 152 7.58 -1.17 7.29
C ASN A 152 7.23 -0.09 8.33
N ASN A 153 7.30 -0.41 9.62
CA ASN A 153 6.94 0.52 10.69
C ASN A 153 8.00 1.64 10.84
N GLU A 154 7.57 2.84 11.24
CA GLU A 154 8.50 3.96 11.49
C GLU A 154 9.13 3.89 12.90
N GLN A 155 8.61 3.04 13.80
CA GLN A 155 9.24 2.78 15.08
C GLN A 155 10.54 1.97 14.90
N SER A 156 11.65 2.54 15.36
CA SER A 156 12.97 1.90 15.27
C SER A 156 12.97 0.51 15.88
N GLY A 157 13.54 -0.46 15.14
CA GLY A 157 13.62 -1.87 15.54
C GLY A 157 12.36 -2.70 15.25
N ARG A 158 11.28 -2.09 14.76
CA ARG A 158 10.07 -2.78 14.31
C ARG A 158 9.96 -2.56 12.81
N HIS A 159 10.18 -3.61 12.01
CA HIS A 159 10.24 -3.49 10.57
C HIS A 159 8.89 -3.92 9.98
N PHE A 160 8.81 -5.12 9.42
CA PHE A 160 7.68 -5.51 8.59
C PHE A 160 6.54 -6.11 9.39
N MET A 161 5.31 -5.62 9.15
CA MET A 161 4.09 -6.31 9.56
C MET A 161 3.98 -7.65 8.83
N TYR A 162 3.70 -8.73 9.54
CA TYR A 162 3.56 -10.07 8.99
C TYR A 162 2.43 -10.86 9.63
N GLY A 163 1.92 -11.83 8.88
CA GLY A 163 0.88 -12.75 9.30
C GLY A 163 1.42 -14.12 9.70
N THR A 164 0.96 -14.68 10.81
CA THR A 164 1.34 -16.05 11.22
C THR A 164 0.36 -17.09 10.67
N SER A 165 0.80 -18.34 10.55
CA SER A 165 -0.09 -19.47 10.20
C SER A 165 -1.16 -19.72 11.28
N ALA A 166 -0.91 -19.32 12.53
CA ALA A 166 -1.87 -19.36 13.63
C ALA A 166 -2.94 -18.26 13.55
N GLY A 167 -2.83 -17.32 12.61
CA GLY A 167 -3.80 -16.24 12.40
C GLY A 167 -3.52 -14.97 13.20
N GLU A 168 -2.30 -14.78 13.69
CA GLU A 168 -1.90 -13.56 14.39
C GLU A 168 -1.30 -12.55 13.40
N VAL A 169 -1.35 -11.26 13.75
CA VAL A 169 -0.63 -10.19 13.06
C VAL A 169 0.42 -9.63 14.00
N LYS A 170 1.67 -9.61 13.53
CA LYS A 170 2.86 -9.26 14.30
C LYS A 170 3.79 -8.39 13.47
N TRP A 171 4.88 -7.92 14.05
CA TRP A 171 5.97 -7.26 13.32
C TRP A 171 7.26 -8.07 13.44
N ASN A 172 8.19 -7.93 12.50
CA ASN A 172 9.49 -8.58 12.55
C ASN A 172 10.64 -7.57 12.49
N THR A 173 11.89 -8.04 12.56
CA THR A 173 13.09 -7.19 12.55
C THR A 173 13.83 -7.20 11.20
N GLY A 174 13.12 -7.48 10.10
CA GLY A 174 13.66 -7.39 8.73
C GLY A 174 13.49 -8.61 7.83
N SER A 175 12.77 -9.67 8.23
CA SER A 175 12.44 -10.78 7.32
C SER A 175 11.45 -10.29 6.25
N THR A 176 11.61 -10.73 5.00
CA THR A 176 10.83 -10.27 3.83
C THR A 176 10.16 -11.40 3.06
N ASP A 177 9.93 -12.54 3.69
CA ASP A 177 9.19 -13.67 3.09
C ASP A 177 7.72 -13.32 2.76
N ASN A 178 7.00 -14.24 2.13
CA ASN A 178 5.62 -14.01 1.67
C ASN A 178 4.63 -13.68 2.79
N SER A 179 4.93 -14.00 4.05
CA SER A 179 4.08 -13.64 5.20
C SER A 179 4.06 -12.14 5.46
N THR A 180 5.02 -11.40 4.90
CA THR A 180 5.14 -9.93 5.01
C THR A 180 4.48 -9.16 3.88
N ILE A 181 3.93 -9.86 2.88
CA ILE A 181 3.34 -9.24 1.70
C ILE A 181 1.83 -9.16 1.87
N TRP A 182 1.29 -7.97 1.62
CA TRP A 182 -0.11 -7.63 1.79
C TRP A 182 -0.70 -7.08 0.50
N SER A 183 -1.80 -7.66 0.05
CA SER A 183 -2.59 -7.19 -1.09
C SER A 183 -3.71 -6.27 -0.60
N PHE A 184 -3.87 -5.13 -1.26
CA PHE A 184 -4.88 -4.13 -0.91
C PHE A 184 -6.02 -4.22 -1.92
N GLU A 185 -7.16 -4.75 -1.47
CA GLU A 185 -8.37 -4.94 -2.28
C GLU A 185 -9.33 -3.79 -2.01
N ARG A 186 -9.58 -2.95 -3.03
CA ARG A 186 -10.41 -1.74 -2.86
C ARG A 186 -11.86 -2.11 -2.55
N LYS A 187 -12.47 -1.35 -1.64
CA LYS A 187 -13.89 -1.44 -1.29
C LYS A 187 -14.76 -0.48 -2.08
#